data_AF-A0A7C6GW26-F1
#
_entry.id   AF-A0A7C6GW26-F1
#
_cell.length_a   1.000
_cell.length_b   1.000
_cell.length_c   1.000
_cell.angle_alpha   90.00
_cell.angle_beta   90.00
_cell.angle_gamma   90.00
#
_symmetry.space_group_name_H-M   'P 1'
#
loop_
_entity.id
_entity.type
_entity.pdbx_description
1 polymer ?
#
loop_
_entity_poly.entity_id
_entity_poly.type
_entity_poly.pdbx_seq_one_letter_code
_entity_poly.pdbx_strand_id
1 'polypeptide(L)'
;MAKALKALCWTLLLTALLLGVPKIAGMIADGFDYRAIDPDGAYAWLFVHHLVQGAVFLAIMLVSRQLMPLDFGLGWGNKEVGRHYVVRFTLTFFSMYTAGYMVIILLTKSFQPFPYPLVARNIVGYLGFQLFLTGPSEELIFRAFAITMLGLVLRGKGAAGKASLANITAAVIFGLAHVRFSFAPFQVSYSLMQVLFAIG
;
A
#
# COMPACT_ATOMS: atom_id res chain seq x y z
N MET A 1 12.17 -24.44 19.08
CA MET A 1 11.95 -23.09 19.67
C MET A 1 12.76 -22.00 18.96
N ALA A 2 14.09 -22.10 18.83
CA ALA A 2 14.93 -21.06 18.21
C ALA A 2 14.49 -20.62 16.79
N LYS A 3 14.10 -21.56 15.92
CA LYS A 3 13.65 -21.24 14.55
C LYS A 3 12.33 -20.47 14.51
N ALA A 4 11.38 -20.83 15.40
CA ALA A 4 10.10 -20.15 15.52
C ALA A 4 10.28 -18.74 16.10
N LEU A 5 11.14 -18.60 17.12
CA LEU A 5 11.50 -17.29 17.67
C LEU A 5 12.16 -16.39 16.62
N LYS A 6 13.12 -16.93 15.84
CA LYS A 6 13.74 -16.19 14.73
C LYS A 6 12.71 -15.72 13.70
N ALA A 7 11.79 -16.59 13.31
CA ALA A 7 10.73 -16.24 12.37
C ALA A 7 9.79 -15.15 12.93
N LEU A 8 9.44 -15.24 14.21
CA LEU A 8 8.64 -14.24 14.90
C LEU A 8 9.36 -12.89 14.96
N CYS A 9 10.59 -12.84 15.46
CA CYS A 9 11.38 -11.61 15.53
C CYS A 9 11.58 -10.97 14.15
N TRP A 10 11.86 -11.78 13.13
CA TRP A 10 11.99 -11.29 11.76
C TRP A 10 10.69 -10.72 11.22
N THR A 11 9.57 -11.41 11.44
CA THR A 11 8.26 -10.92 11.02
C THR A 11 7.90 -9.61 11.72
N LEU A 12 8.14 -9.52 13.04
CA LEU A 12 7.90 -8.30 13.82
C LEU A 12 8.78 -7.13 13.36
N LEU A 13 10.06 -7.39 13.07
CA LEU A 13 10.97 -6.39 12.51
C LEU A 13 10.45 -5.86 11.16
N LEU A 14 10.04 -6.76 10.26
CA LEU A 14 9.49 -6.37 8.97
C LEU A 14 8.17 -5.60 9.12
N THR A 15 7.29 -6.02 10.02
CA THR A 15 6.06 -5.26 10.33
C THR A 15 6.40 -3.86 10.83
N ALA A 16 7.35 -3.72 11.76
CA ALA A 16 7.78 -2.41 12.26
C ALA A 16 8.35 -1.54 11.14
N LEU A 17 9.12 -2.11 10.21
CA LEU A 17 9.65 -1.41 9.05
C LEU A 17 8.54 -0.98 8.08
N LEU A 18 7.64 -1.90 7.71
CA LEU A 18 6.54 -1.68 6.77
C LEU A 18 5.51 -0.66 7.27
N LEU A 19 5.32 -0.56 8.59
CA LEU A 19 4.44 0.45 9.19
C LEU A 19 5.18 1.74 9.57
N GLY A 20 6.48 1.66 9.85
CA GLY A 20 7.30 2.78 10.31
C GLY A 20 7.81 3.67 9.18
N VAL A 21 8.27 3.09 8.07
CA VAL A 21 8.80 3.86 6.93
C VAL A 21 7.75 4.81 6.34
N PRO A 22 6.48 4.41 6.11
CA PRO A 22 5.45 5.35 5.65
C PRO A 22 5.23 6.50 6.64
N LYS A 23 5.28 6.25 7.96
CA LYS A 23 5.17 7.34 8.96
C LYS A 23 6.32 8.34 8.85
N ILE A 24 7.56 7.87 8.68
CA ILE A 24 8.72 8.73 8.47
C ILE A 24 8.58 9.51 7.15
N ALA A 25 8.12 8.85 6.08
CA ALA A 25 7.86 9.50 4.80
C ALA A 25 6.78 10.59 4.93
N GLY A 26 5.77 10.39 5.78
CA GLY A 26 4.79 11.41 6.15
C GLY A 26 5.42 12.61 6.85
N MET A 27 6.26 12.39 7.87
CA MET A 27 6.97 13.47 8.56
C MET A 27 7.88 14.27 7.62
N ILE A 28 8.53 13.60 6.66
CA ILE A 28 9.33 14.27 5.63
C ILE A 28 8.41 15.08 4.71
N ALA A 29 7.28 14.52 4.26
CA ALA A 29 6.32 15.22 3.43
C ALA A 29 5.69 16.43 4.15
N ASP A 30 5.51 16.39 5.47
CA ASP A 30 5.03 17.52 6.28
C ASP A 30 6.04 18.68 6.32
N GLY A 31 7.31 18.43 6.01
CA GLY A 31 8.38 19.44 6.01
C GLY A 31 8.39 20.38 4.81
N PHE A 32 7.53 20.18 3.81
CA PHE A 32 7.49 21.00 2.59
C PHE A 32 6.25 21.91 2.53
N ASP A 33 6.41 23.07 1.87
CA ASP A 33 5.29 23.96 1.53
C ASP A 33 4.80 23.67 0.10
N TYR A 34 3.56 23.20 -0.01
CA TYR A 34 2.95 22.82 -1.29
C TYR A 34 2.11 23.92 -1.93
N ARG A 35 1.91 25.07 -1.27
CA ARG A 35 0.90 26.07 -1.67
C ARG A 35 1.08 26.59 -3.10
N ALA A 36 2.31 26.61 -3.61
CA ALA A 36 2.61 27.08 -4.95
C ALA A 36 2.10 26.13 -6.06
N ILE A 37 2.08 24.82 -5.80
CA ILE A 37 1.73 23.79 -6.80
C ILE A 37 0.39 23.13 -6.51
N ASP A 38 0.05 22.94 -5.24
CA ASP A 38 -1.14 22.27 -4.75
C ASP A 38 -1.75 23.08 -3.60
N PRO A 39 -2.32 24.26 -3.89
CA PRO A 39 -2.87 25.16 -2.87
C PRO A 39 -4.05 24.55 -2.10
N ASP A 40 -4.75 23.57 -2.69
CA ASP A 40 -5.90 22.89 -2.10
C ASP A 40 -5.48 21.60 -1.34
N GLY A 41 -4.19 21.25 -1.35
CA GLY A 41 -3.66 20.06 -0.66
C GLY A 41 -4.19 18.73 -1.20
N ALA A 42 -4.55 18.67 -2.48
CA ALA A 42 -5.20 17.52 -3.08
C ALA A 42 -4.24 16.38 -3.43
N TYR A 43 -2.95 16.63 -3.73
CA TYR A 43 -2.06 15.62 -4.30
C TYR A 43 -0.57 15.72 -3.95
N ALA A 44 0.02 16.91 -3.78
CA ALA A 44 1.48 17.05 -3.75
C ALA A 44 2.13 16.38 -2.53
N TRP A 45 1.48 16.47 -1.36
CA TRP A 45 1.90 15.73 -0.16
C TRP A 45 1.90 14.21 -0.42
N LEU A 46 0.88 13.69 -1.10
CA LEU A 46 0.77 12.27 -1.44
C LEU A 46 1.91 11.81 -2.34
N PHE A 47 2.30 12.64 -3.32
CA PHE A 47 3.47 12.39 -4.17
C PHE A 47 4.76 12.29 -3.36
N VAL A 48 5.06 13.29 -2.54
CA VAL A 48 6.29 13.30 -1.74
C VAL A 48 6.32 12.12 -0.78
N HIS A 49 5.23 11.87 -0.07
CA HIS A 49 5.10 10.74 0.83
C HIS A 49 5.43 9.41 0.13
N HIS A 50 4.82 9.15 -1.04
CA HIS A 50 5.01 7.89 -1.75
C HIS A 50 6.40 7.76 -2.39
N LEU A 51 6.96 8.85 -2.91
CA LEU A 51 8.32 8.87 -3.44
C LEU A 51 9.35 8.58 -2.35
N VAL A 52 9.20 9.19 -1.17
CA VAL A 52 10.13 9.01 -0.05
C VAL A 52 10.08 7.57 0.46
N GLN A 53 8.90 6.99 0.71
CA GLN A 53 8.82 5.59 1.15
C GLN A 53 9.39 4.64 0.09
N GLY A 54 9.08 4.86 -1.20
CA GLY A 54 9.59 4.04 -2.29
C GLY A 54 11.12 4.10 -2.39
N ALA A 55 11.69 5.30 -2.27
CA ALA A 55 13.14 5.49 -2.26
C ALA A 55 13.82 4.78 -1.07
N VAL A 56 13.24 4.86 0.12
CA VAL A 56 13.76 4.16 1.32
C VAL A 56 13.75 2.64 1.11
N PHE A 57 12.64 2.06 0.63
CA PHE A 57 12.58 0.62 0.38
C PHE A 57 13.52 0.18 -0.75
N LEU A 58 13.67 0.97 -1.82
CA LEU A 58 14.67 0.71 -2.85
C LEU A 58 16.08 0.68 -2.26
N ALA A 59 16.44 1.64 -1.41
CA ALA A 59 17.74 1.65 -0.75
C ALA A 59 17.95 0.40 0.13
N ILE A 60 16.94 0.02 0.92
CA ILE A 60 16.99 -1.19 1.76
C ILE A 60 17.15 -2.44 0.89
N MET A 61 16.44 -2.55 -0.23
CA MET A 61 16.56 -3.67 -1.16
C MET A 61 17.97 -3.74 -1.76
N LEU A 62 18.53 -2.61 -2.19
CA LEU A 62 19.89 -2.55 -2.74
C LEU A 62 20.94 -3.01 -1.72
N VAL A 63 20.86 -2.52 -0.49
CA VAL A 63 21.76 -2.96 0.60
C VAL A 63 21.55 -4.45 0.90
N SER A 64 20.31 -4.92 0.95
CA SER A 64 19.99 -6.33 1.22
C SER A 64 20.58 -7.26 0.16
N ARG A 65 20.61 -6.85 -1.12
CA ARG A 65 21.22 -7.61 -2.22
C ARG A 65 22.74 -7.77 -2.09
N GLN A 66 23.40 -6.82 -1.42
CA GLN A 66 24.84 -6.91 -1.15
C GLN A 66 25.15 -7.92 -0.05
N LEU A 67 24.21 -8.12 0.89
CA LEU A 67 24.36 -9.04 2.01
C LEU A 67 23.89 -10.47 1.68
N MET A 68 22.86 -10.59 0.84
CA MET A 68 22.26 -11.87 0.44
C MET A 68 21.85 -11.80 -1.03
N PRO A 69 22.03 -12.88 -1.82
CA PRO A 69 21.63 -12.91 -3.23
C PRO A 69 20.10 -13.03 -3.38
N LEU A 70 19.38 -11.98 -3.03
CA LEU A 70 17.92 -11.90 -3.10
C LEU A 70 17.48 -11.40 -4.48
N ASP A 71 16.46 -12.05 -5.02
CA ASP A 71 15.70 -11.53 -6.16
C ASP A 71 14.39 -10.92 -5.65
N PHE A 72 14.22 -9.63 -5.90
CA PHE A 72 13.03 -8.89 -5.53
C PHE A 72 11.99 -8.83 -6.67
N GLY A 73 12.26 -9.42 -7.83
CA GLY A 73 11.29 -9.47 -8.93
C GLY A 73 10.98 -8.11 -9.56
N LEU A 74 11.95 -7.18 -9.52
CA LEU A 74 11.86 -5.87 -10.18
C LEU A 74 11.98 -6.04 -11.70
N GLY A 75 10.86 -6.39 -12.34
CA GLY A 75 10.79 -6.59 -13.78
C GLY A 75 9.36 -6.54 -14.29
N TRP A 76 9.19 -6.71 -15.60
CA TRP A 76 7.89 -6.64 -16.26
C TRP A 76 6.99 -7.86 -16.01
N GLY A 77 7.54 -8.96 -15.50
CA GLY A 77 6.83 -10.22 -15.31
C GLY A 77 6.16 -10.70 -16.61
N ASN A 78 5.03 -11.40 -16.48
CA ASN A 78 4.20 -11.81 -17.61
C ASN A 78 3.14 -10.75 -17.90
N LYS A 79 3.39 -9.94 -18.94
CA LYS A 79 2.50 -8.83 -19.36
C LYS A 79 1.13 -9.30 -19.83
N GLU A 80 1.05 -10.46 -20.48
CA GLU A 80 -0.22 -10.99 -21.00
C GLU A 80 -1.16 -11.39 -19.86
N VAL A 81 -0.62 -12.11 -18.88
CA VAL A 81 -1.35 -12.49 -17.66
C VAL A 81 -1.71 -11.25 -16.84
N GLY A 82 -0.77 -10.30 -16.69
CA GLY A 82 -1.03 -9.03 -16.02
C GLY A 82 -2.19 -8.25 -16.65
N ARG A 83 -2.18 -8.11 -17.99
CA ARG A 83 -3.28 -7.45 -18.73
C ARG A 83 -4.61 -8.16 -18.49
N HIS A 84 -4.62 -9.49 -18.50
CA HIS A 84 -5.82 -10.27 -18.25
C HIS A 84 -6.41 -10.02 -16.85
N TYR A 85 -5.54 -9.97 -15.82
CA TYR A 85 -5.97 -9.62 -14.47
C TYR A 85 -6.49 -8.20 -14.37
N VAL A 86 -5.80 -7.21 -14.94
CA VAL A 86 -6.22 -5.81 -14.93
C VAL A 86 -7.59 -5.64 -15.61
N VAL A 87 -7.79 -6.24 -16.78
CA VAL A 87 -9.06 -6.18 -17.52
C VAL A 87 -10.18 -6.82 -16.71
N ARG A 88 -9.97 -8.04 -16.19
CA ARG A 88 -10.97 -8.71 -15.35
C ARG A 88 -11.31 -7.89 -14.11
N PHE A 89 -10.30 -7.44 -13.37
CA PHE A 89 -10.49 -6.60 -12.19
C PHE A 89 -11.30 -5.33 -12.51
N THR A 90 -10.94 -4.64 -13.59
CA THR A 90 -11.60 -3.39 -13.99
C THR A 90 -13.05 -3.61 -14.42
N LEU A 91 -13.29 -4.58 -15.31
CA LEU A 91 -14.62 -4.81 -15.88
C LEU A 91 -15.59 -5.49 -14.92
N THR A 92 -15.10 -6.38 -14.05
CA THR A 92 -15.98 -7.08 -13.11
C THR A 92 -15.97 -6.41 -11.74
N PHE A 93 -14.86 -6.46 -11.03
CA PHE A 93 -14.82 -6.06 -9.62
C PHE A 93 -14.99 -4.56 -9.44
N PHE A 94 -14.15 -3.76 -10.10
CA PHE A 94 -14.19 -2.30 -9.96
C PHE A 94 -15.51 -1.71 -10.46
N SER A 95 -16.01 -2.18 -11.61
CA SER A 95 -17.24 -1.67 -12.20
C SER A 95 -18.47 -2.04 -11.37
N MET A 96 -18.59 -3.29 -10.91
CA MET A 96 -19.68 -3.71 -10.02
C MET A 96 -19.64 -2.98 -8.67
N TYR A 97 -18.44 -2.84 -8.08
CA TYR A 97 -18.27 -2.11 -6.82
C TYR A 97 -18.69 -0.64 -6.98
N THR A 98 -18.20 0.03 -8.02
CA THR A 98 -18.52 1.44 -8.28
C THR A 98 -20.02 1.61 -8.49
N ALA A 99 -20.66 0.77 -9.31
CA ALA A 99 -22.10 0.80 -9.53
C ALA A 99 -22.89 0.59 -8.22
N GLY A 100 -22.52 -0.43 -7.43
CA GLY A 100 -23.16 -0.71 -6.14
C GLY A 100 -23.02 0.44 -5.15
N TYR A 101 -21.82 1.02 -5.04
CA TYR A 101 -21.56 2.18 -4.19
C TYR A 101 -22.37 3.42 -4.63
N MET A 102 -22.45 3.68 -5.93
CA MET A 102 -23.29 4.75 -6.48
C MET A 102 -24.77 4.54 -6.17
N VAL A 103 -25.29 3.32 -6.33
CA VAL A 103 -26.67 2.98 -5.97
C VAL A 103 -26.93 3.24 -4.48
N ILE A 104 -26.03 2.81 -3.60
CA ILE A 104 -26.14 3.05 -2.15
C ILE A 104 -26.18 4.55 -1.86
N ILE A 105 -25.28 5.35 -2.44
CA ILE A 105 -25.27 6.81 -2.26
C ILE A 105 -26.60 7.42 -2.72
N LEU A 106 -27.12 7.01 -3.88
CA LEU A 106 -28.36 7.57 -4.43
C LEU A 106 -29.59 7.24 -3.57
N LEU A 107 -29.64 6.05 -2.98
CA LEU A 107 -30.72 5.58 -2.10
C LEU A 107 -30.65 6.22 -0.71
N THR A 108 -29.44 6.31 -0.14
CA THR A 108 -29.23 6.81 1.24
C THR A 108 -29.05 8.32 1.32
N LYS A 109 -28.85 8.99 0.18
CA LYS A 109 -28.46 10.41 0.09
C LYS A 109 -27.19 10.73 0.88
N SER A 110 -26.32 9.74 1.11
CA SER A 110 -25.14 9.87 1.97
C SER A 110 -23.89 10.36 1.22
N PHE A 111 -24.04 11.16 0.16
CA PHE A 111 -22.90 11.65 -0.61
C PHE A 111 -21.95 12.46 0.28
N GLN A 112 -20.68 12.09 0.30
CA GLN A 112 -19.63 12.82 1.01
C GLN A 112 -18.86 13.65 -0.02
N PRO A 113 -18.93 14.99 0.05
CA PRO A 113 -18.15 15.84 -0.84
C PRO A 113 -16.64 15.62 -0.67
N PHE A 114 -15.87 15.85 -1.73
CA PHE A 114 -14.42 15.87 -1.64
C PHE A 114 -13.95 17.02 -0.74
N PRO A 115 -12.85 16.84 0.01
CA PRO A 115 -12.34 17.87 0.91
C PRO A 115 -11.69 19.05 0.17
N TYR A 116 -11.58 18.98 -1.16
CA TYR A 116 -11.01 20.01 -2.03
C TYR A 116 -11.92 20.29 -3.24
N PRO A 117 -11.85 21.49 -3.83
CA PRO A 117 -12.61 21.84 -5.03
C PRO A 117 -12.27 20.94 -6.22
N LEU A 118 -13.30 20.55 -7.00
CA LEU A 118 -13.15 19.76 -8.22
C LEU A 118 -12.78 20.65 -9.42
N VAL A 119 -11.62 21.31 -9.33
CA VAL A 119 -11.01 22.07 -10.43
C VAL A 119 -10.03 21.20 -11.21
N ALA A 120 -9.77 21.54 -12.48
CA ALA A 120 -8.91 20.75 -13.36
C ALA A 120 -7.54 20.40 -12.76
N ARG A 121 -6.91 21.35 -12.04
CA ARG A 121 -5.64 21.12 -11.33
C ARG A 121 -5.73 19.96 -10.33
N ASN A 122 -6.72 19.98 -9.45
CA ASN A 122 -6.87 18.99 -8.38
C ASN A 122 -7.26 17.63 -8.95
N ILE A 123 -8.12 17.62 -9.98
CA ILE A 123 -8.51 16.39 -10.67
C ILE A 123 -7.29 15.74 -11.33
N VAL A 124 -6.54 16.48 -12.15
CA VAL A 124 -5.38 15.95 -12.86
C VAL A 124 -4.27 15.54 -11.89
N GLY A 125 -3.99 16.36 -10.88
CA GLY A 125 -2.98 16.05 -9.87
C GLY A 125 -3.32 14.79 -9.07
N TYR A 126 -4.55 14.71 -8.55
CA TYR A 126 -4.99 13.55 -7.76
C TYR A 126 -5.09 12.27 -8.59
N LEU A 127 -5.70 12.33 -9.79
CA LEU A 127 -5.77 11.14 -10.66
C LEU A 127 -4.40 10.73 -11.19
N GLY A 128 -3.50 11.70 -11.45
CA GLY A 128 -2.12 11.42 -11.79
C GLY A 128 -1.39 10.66 -10.68
N PHE A 129 -1.56 11.08 -9.42
CA PHE A 129 -1.05 10.34 -8.27
C PHE A 129 -1.58 8.90 -8.22
N GLN A 130 -2.90 8.74 -8.35
CA GLN A 130 -3.58 7.44 -8.28
C GLN A 130 -3.18 6.50 -9.43
N LEU A 131 -2.93 7.04 -10.62
CA LEU A 131 -2.56 6.24 -11.79
C LEU A 131 -1.09 5.82 -11.77
N PHE A 132 -0.20 6.74 -11.40
CA PHE A 132 1.24 6.54 -11.62
C PHE A 132 2.05 6.21 -10.37
N LEU A 133 1.54 6.50 -9.17
CA LEU A 133 2.39 6.43 -7.98
C LEU A 133 1.86 5.52 -6.87
N THR A 134 0.55 5.49 -6.60
CA THR A 134 0.00 4.62 -5.55
C THR A 134 0.36 3.16 -5.79
N GLY A 135 -0.07 2.62 -6.94
CA GLY A 135 0.18 1.24 -7.33
C GLY A 135 1.66 0.89 -7.37
N PRO A 136 2.50 1.59 -8.17
CA PRO A 136 3.93 1.27 -8.25
C PRO A 136 4.67 1.37 -6.90
N SER A 137 4.34 2.35 -6.05
CA SER A 137 4.94 2.47 -4.72
C SER A 137 4.54 1.29 -3.82
N GLU A 138 3.26 0.96 -3.73
CA GLU A 138 2.78 -0.12 -2.86
C GLU A 138 3.25 -1.50 -3.35
N GLU A 139 3.27 -1.73 -4.66
CA GLU A 139 3.77 -2.97 -5.26
C GLU A 139 5.26 -3.17 -5.03
N LEU A 140 6.06 -2.10 -5.08
CA LEU A 140 7.46 -2.13 -4.71
C LEU A 140 7.65 -2.55 -3.24
N ILE A 141 6.84 -1.99 -2.33
CA ILE A 141 7.00 -2.20 -0.89
C ILE A 141 6.47 -3.56 -0.46
N PHE A 142 5.25 -3.92 -0.85
CA PHE A 142 4.57 -5.11 -0.35
C PHE A 142 4.86 -6.33 -1.21
N ARG A 143 4.81 -6.20 -2.55
CA ARG A 143 5.02 -7.37 -3.42
C ARG A 143 6.50 -7.66 -3.63
N ALA A 144 7.30 -6.65 -3.95
CA ALA A 144 8.73 -6.86 -4.18
C ALA A 144 9.46 -7.09 -2.84
N PHE A 145 9.43 -6.10 -1.93
CA PHE A 145 10.18 -6.20 -0.68
C PHE A 145 9.55 -7.14 0.36
N ALA A 146 8.30 -6.90 0.78
CA ALA A 146 7.74 -7.59 1.95
C ALA A 146 7.60 -9.11 1.72
N ILE A 147 7.00 -9.55 0.61
CA ILE A 147 6.83 -10.98 0.32
C ILE A 147 8.18 -11.70 0.24
N THR A 148 9.18 -11.12 -0.45
CA THR A 148 10.52 -11.71 -0.55
C THR A 148 11.18 -11.86 0.82
N MET A 149 11.13 -10.81 1.65
CA MET A 149 11.77 -10.83 2.97
C MET A 149 11.03 -11.75 3.96
N LEU A 150 9.69 -11.79 3.92
CA LEU A 150 8.88 -12.70 4.73
C LEU A 150 9.12 -14.16 4.31
N GLY A 151 9.27 -14.43 3.01
CA GLY A 151 9.53 -15.75 2.46
C GLY A 151 10.82 -16.41 2.96
N LEU A 152 11.76 -15.63 3.49
CA LEU A 152 12.99 -16.16 4.10
C LEU A 152 12.73 -17.00 5.36
N VAL A 153 11.66 -16.69 6.10
CA VAL A 153 11.33 -17.34 7.38
C VAL A 153 9.96 -18.02 7.38
N LEU A 154 9.00 -17.51 6.61
CA LEU A 154 7.63 -18.04 6.52
C LEU A 154 7.53 -19.02 5.35
N ARG A 155 7.70 -20.30 5.65
CA ARG A 155 7.52 -21.40 4.68
C ARG A 155 6.16 -22.05 4.83
N GLY A 156 5.52 -22.38 3.72
CA GLY A 156 4.24 -23.08 3.68
C GLY A 156 3.18 -22.35 2.86
N LYS A 157 2.01 -22.97 2.76
CA LYS A 157 0.84 -22.44 2.04
C LYS A 157 -0.37 -22.39 2.97
N GLY A 158 -1.16 -21.35 2.83
CA GLY A 158 -2.48 -21.18 3.44
C GLY A 158 -3.56 -21.03 2.37
N ALA A 159 -4.76 -20.56 2.75
CA ALA A 159 -5.89 -20.33 1.85
C ALA A 159 -6.19 -21.54 0.95
N ALA A 160 -6.34 -22.73 1.54
CA ALA A 160 -6.51 -24.00 0.84
C ALA A 160 -5.41 -24.29 -0.21
N GLY A 161 -4.17 -23.87 0.06
CA GLY A 161 -3.02 -24.08 -0.81
C GLY A 161 -2.84 -23.04 -1.92
N LYS A 162 -3.70 -22.01 -1.98
CA LYS A 162 -3.69 -21.01 -3.05
C LYS A 162 -2.72 -19.85 -2.81
N ALA A 163 -2.34 -19.58 -1.55
CA ALA A 163 -1.44 -18.49 -1.19
C ALA A 163 -0.32 -18.97 -0.25
N SER A 164 0.87 -18.37 -0.36
CA SER A 164 1.95 -18.63 0.60
C SER A 164 1.65 -17.97 1.95
N LEU A 165 2.26 -18.45 3.03
CA LEU A 165 2.15 -17.74 4.32
C LEU A 165 2.74 -16.33 4.25
N ALA A 166 3.80 -16.12 3.47
CA ALA A 166 4.37 -14.79 3.24
C ALA A 166 3.37 -13.83 2.58
N ASN A 167 2.59 -14.29 1.59
CA ASN A 167 1.56 -13.48 0.95
C ASN A 167 0.45 -13.10 1.93
N ILE A 168 -0.02 -14.07 2.71
CA ILE A 168 -1.08 -13.83 3.72
C ILE A 168 -0.60 -12.84 4.77
N THR A 169 0.63 -13.00 5.28
CA THR A 169 1.20 -12.07 6.26
C THR A 169 1.42 -10.68 5.66
N ALA A 170 1.91 -10.57 4.43
CA ALA A 170 2.07 -9.29 3.75
C ALA A 170 0.72 -8.56 3.57
N ALA A 171 -0.33 -9.28 3.18
CA ALA A 171 -1.68 -8.73 3.03
C ALA A 171 -2.24 -8.22 4.37
N VAL A 172 -2.05 -8.97 5.47
CA VAL A 172 -2.45 -8.53 6.81
C VAL A 172 -1.68 -7.26 7.23
N ILE A 173 -0.36 -7.20 7.00
CA ILE A 173 0.44 -6.02 7.33
C ILE A 173 0.00 -4.82 6.48
N PHE A 174 -0.32 -5.02 5.20
CA PHE A 174 -0.84 -3.97 4.32
C PHE A 174 -2.20 -3.43 4.79
N GLY A 175 -3.10 -4.31 5.26
CA GLY A 175 -4.32 -3.90 5.95
C GLY A 175 -4.06 -3.07 7.20
N LEU A 176 -3.08 -3.47 8.02
CA LEU A 176 -2.69 -2.72 9.21
C LEU A 176 -2.05 -1.37 8.89
N ALA A 177 -1.42 -1.21 7.72
CA ALA A 177 -0.89 0.08 7.27
C ALA A 177 -1.99 1.15 7.07
N HIS A 178 -3.24 0.72 6.88
CA HIS A 178 -4.41 1.59 6.78
C HIS A 178 -5.06 1.90 8.13
N VAL A 179 -4.56 1.34 9.23
CA VAL A 179 -5.01 1.64 10.58
C VAL A 179 -4.15 2.76 11.17
N ARG A 180 -4.77 3.82 11.66
CA ARG A 180 -4.08 4.90 12.36
C ARG A 180 -3.87 4.52 13.81
N PHE A 181 -2.60 4.46 14.23
CA PHE A 181 -2.18 4.22 15.60
C PHE A 181 -1.43 5.44 16.15
N SER A 182 -1.88 5.95 17.31
CA SER A 182 -1.12 6.82 18.20
C SER A 182 -0.83 6.07 19.50
N PHE A 183 0.34 6.31 20.10
CA PHE A 183 0.73 5.73 21.39
C PHE A 183 0.73 6.74 22.54
N ALA A 184 0.60 8.04 22.24
CA ALA A 184 0.59 9.11 23.23
C ALA A 184 -0.32 10.27 22.77
N PRO A 185 -1.62 10.29 23.14
CA PRO A 185 -2.36 9.24 23.85
C PRO A 185 -2.56 7.99 22.98
N PHE A 186 -2.75 6.82 23.61
CA PHE A 186 -3.06 5.60 22.86
C PHE A 186 -4.42 5.74 22.16
N GLN A 187 -4.40 5.71 20.83
CA GLN A 187 -5.61 5.83 20.00
C GLN A 187 -5.48 4.96 18.76
N VAL A 188 -6.60 4.31 18.40
CA VAL A 188 -6.72 3.49 17.20
C VAL A 188 -7.92 3.99 16.40
N SER A 189 -7.72 4.32 15.13
CA SER A 189 -8.78 4.74 14.22
C SER A 189 -8.62 4.05 12.87
N TYR A 190 -9.72 3.50 12.35
CA TYR A 190 -9.74 2.80 11.07
C TYR A 190 -11.11 2.86 10.41
N SER A 191 -11.14 2.72 9.09
CA SER A 191 -12.34 2.40 8.33
C SER A 191 -12.36 0.91 8.06
N LEU A 192 -13.41 0.20 8.53
CA LEU A 192 -13.52 -1.24 8.34
C LEU A 192 -13.46 -1.61 6.85
N MET A 193 -14.17 -0.86 6.00
CA MET A 193 -14.18 -1.13 4.56
C MET A 193 -12.80 -0.90 3.93
N GLN A 194 -12.08 0.13 4.36
CA GLN A 194 -10.73 0.39 3.86
C GLN A 194 -9.76 -0.76 4.22
N VAL A 195 -9.81 -1.24 5.47
CA VAL A 195 -8.95 -2.34 5.92
C VAL A 195 -9.31 -3.65 5.20
N LEU A 196 -10.60 -3.94 5.03
CA LEU A 196 -11.03 -5.14 4.29
C LEU A 196 -10.56 -5.09 2.83
N PHE A 197 -10.74 -3.97 2.14
CA PHE A 197 -10.27 -3.84 0.75
C PHE A 197 -8.75 -3.90 0.62
N ALA A 198 -8.01 -3.42 1.62
CA ALA A 198 -6.56 -3.53 1.63
C ALA A 198 -6.08 -4.99 1.81
N ILE A 199 -6.75 -5.80 2.63
CA ILE A 199 -6.37 -7.20 2.85
C ILE A 199 -6.71 -8.08 1.63
N GLY A 200 -7.82 -7.79 0.94
CA GLY A 200 -8.26 -8.47 -0.28
C GLY A 200 -9.70 -8.95 -0.24
#